data_AF-A0A4Z2B1I8-F1
#
_entry.id   AF-A0A4Z2B1I8-F1
#
_cell.length_a   1.000
_cell.length_b   1.000
_cell.length_c   1.000
_cell.angle_alpha   90.00
_cell.angle_beta   90.00
_cell.angle_gamma   90.00
#
_symmetry.space_group_name_H-M   'P 1'
#
loop_
_entity.id
_entity.type
_entity.pdbx_description
1 polymer ?
#
loop_
_entity_poly.entity_id
_entity_poly.type
_entity_poly.pdbx_seq_one_letter_code
_entity_poly.pdbx_strand_id
1 'polypeptide(L)'
;MEFLIEHTWDSNPVTHEPIRIGFSPGNGGLKMETRAAADIVAVRSSPGIHGRRSTSFCNNVSFFFDYLNFALLKQQLPLVFNATIAGDRWMGEALLPWSYFPPNVNKMNSYAIHGSGEERTYEALYPIPKQEIVEGQKPNL
;
A
#
# COMPACT_ATOMS: atom_id res chain seq x y z
N MET A 1 5.27 -11.09 11.02
CA MET A 1 6.32 -10.17 10.51
C MET A 1 5.71 -8.78 10.49
N GLU A 2 6.43 -7.75 10.92
CA GLU A 2 5.92 -6.38 10.99
C GLU A 2 6.85 -5.44 10.22
N PHE A 3 6.27 -4.44 9.57
CA PHE A 3 6.94 -3.42 8.77
C PHE A 3 6.36 -2.05 9.05
N LEU A 4 7.17 -1.02 8.83
CA LEU A 4 6.79 0.38 8.97
C LEU A 4 7.00 1.13 7.65
N ILE A 5 5.99 1.89 7.21
CA ILE A 5 6.19 2.89 6.16
C ILE A 5 6.62 4.17 6.87
N GLU A 6 7.91 4.47 6.77
CA GLU A 6 8.57 5.60 7.44
C GLU A 6 9.07 6.65 6.44
N HIS A 7 8.92 6.38 5.14
CA HIS A 7 9.45 7.22 4.09
C HIS A 7 8.42 7.52 3.01
N THR A 8 8.53 8.72 2.46
CA THR A 8 7.92 9.11 1.19
C THR A 8 8.59 8.33 0.04
N TRP A 9 7.94 8.28 -1.13
CA TRP A 9 8.40 7.58 -2.32
C TRP A 9 9.83 7.97 -2.76
N ASP A 10 10.25 9.21 -2.44
CA ASP A 10 11.54 9.84 -2.70
C ASP A 10 12.51 9.77 -1.50
N SER A 11 12.30 8.80 -0.60
CA SER A 11 13.17 8.50 0.54
C SER A 11 13.30 9.64 1.57
N ASN A 12 12.35 10.57 1.64
CA ASN A 12 12.29 11.52 2.74
C ASN A 12 11.50 10.94 3.92
N PRO A 13 11.86 11.22 5.17
CA PRO A 13 11.07 10.75 6.31
C PRO A 13 9.63 11.29 6.27
N VAL A 14 8.66 10.48 6.70
CA VAL A 14 7.28 10.95 6.91
C VAL A 14 7.21 11.93 8.09
N THR A 15 6.21 12.81 8.07
CA THR A 15 6.00 13.84 9.11
C THR A 15 4.89 13.50 10.12
N HIS A 16 4.34 12.28 10.02
CA HIS A 16 3.29 11.74 10.89
C HIS A 16 3.73 10.41 11.53
N GLU A 17 2.88 9.81 12.37
CA GLU A 17 3.12 8.46 12.91
C GLU A 17 3.25 7.45 11.75
N PRO A 18 4.34 6.65 11.68
CA PRO A 18 4.52 5.65 10.64
C PRO A 18 3.37 4.64 10.54
N ILE A 19 3.07 4.22 9.32
CA ILE A 19 2.05 3.21 9.06
C ILE A 19 2.61 1.84 9.41
N ARG A 20 1.88 1.07 10.21
CA ARG A 20 2.27 -0.29 10.59
C ARG A 20 1.59 -1.31 9.69
N ILE A 21 2.37 -2.28 9.22
CA ILE A 21 1.88 -3.40 8.42
C ILE A 21 2.36 -4.70 9.04
N GLY A 22 1.41 -5.50 9.52
CA GLY A 22 1.61 -6.84 10.02
C GLY A 22 1.26 -7.89 8.97
N PHE A 23 2.09 -8.93 8.88
CA PHE A 23 1.83 -10.13 8.10
C PHE A 23 1.91 -11.37 8.99
N SER A 24 0.92 -12.26 8.85
CA SER A 24 0.89 -13.55 9.53
C SER A 24 0.27 -14.63 8.65
N PRO A 25 0.58 -15.92 8.86
CA PRO A 25 -0.14 -17.00 8.19
C PRO A 25 -1.63 -16.97 8.55
N GLY A 26 -2.49 -16.97 7.54
CA GLY A 26 -3.93 -17.15 7.67
C GLY A 26 -4.38 -18.49 7.08
N ASN A 27 -5.60 -18.91 7.41
CA ASN A 27 -6.18 -20.09 6.77
C ASN A 27 -6.47 -19.79 5.29
N GLY A 28 -5.76 -20.46 4.38
CA GLY A 28 -5.92 -20.28 2.94
C GLY A 28 -5.20 -19.06 2.33
N GLY A 29 -4.44 -18.29 3.11
CA GLY A 29 -3.72 -17.13 2.59
C GLY A 29 -2.78 -16.44 3.58
N LEU A 30 -2.14 -15.38 3.13
CA LEU A 30 -1.38 -14.45 3.97
C LEU A 30 -2.36 -13.44 4.60
N LYS A 31 -2.45 -13.41 5.92
CA LYS A 31 -3.18 -12.36 6.63
C LYS A 31 -2.32 -11.10 6.66
N MET A 32 -2.89 -9.99 6.23
CA MET A 32 -2.31 -8.66 6.31
C MET A 32 -3.15 -7.81 7.27
N GLU A 33 -2.48 -7.08 8.15
CA GLU A 33 -3.09 -6.17 9.12
C GLU A 33 -2.42 -4.81 9.00
N THR A 34 -3.18 -3.73 8.88
CA THR A 34 -2.66 -2.37 8.72
C THR A 34 -3.17 -1.48 9.84
N ARG A 35 -2.32 -0.58 10.34
CA ARG A 35 -2.70 0.46 11.31
C ARG A 35 -2.08 1.79 10.90
N ALA A 36 -2.91 2.83 10.82
CA ALA A 36 -2.48 4.16 10.43
C ALA A 36 -3.41 5.24 11.01
N ALA A 37 -2.97 6.49 10.96
CA ALA A 37 -3.81 7.64 11.27
C ALA A 37 -4.99 7.73 10.28
N ALA A 38 -6.15 8.19 10.75
CA ALA A 38 -7.43 8.17 10.01
C ALA A 38 -7.44 9.01 8.72
N ASP A 39 -6.48 9.91 8.55
CA ASP A 39 -6.27 10.76 7.38
C ASP A 39 -5.35 10.13 6.32
N ILE A 40 -4.78 8.95 6.59
CA ILE A 40 -3.95 8.19 5.66
C ILE A 40 -4.81 7.18 4.87
N VAL A 41 -4.59 7.11 3.55
CA VAL A 41 -5.32 6.22 2.63
C VAL A 41 -4.36 5.22 1.96
N ALA A 42 -4.72 3.93 1.92
CA ALA A 42 -3.98 2.94 1.12
C ALA A 42 -4.31 3.08 -0.38
N VAL A 43 -3.30 3.07 -1.27
CA VAL A 43 -3.36 3.55 -2.68
C VAL A 43 -4.53 3.02 -3.51
N ARG A 44 -5.42 3.93 -3.95
CA ARG A 44 -6.46 3.72 -4.97
C ARG A 44 -5.95 4.04 -6.37
N SER A 45 -5.93 3.08 -7.29
CA SER A 45 -5.81 3.37 -8.73
C SER A 45 -7.21 3.52 -9.33
N SER A 46 -7.78 4.73 -9.35
CA SER A 46 -8.71 5.21 -10.39
C SER A 46 -9.22 6.63 -10.10
N PRO A 47 -9.40 7.48 -11.14
CA PRO A 47 -9.77 8.88 -11.01
C PRO A 47 -11.28 9.04 -10.76
N GLY A 48 -11.67 9.98 -9.89
CA GLY A 48 -13.01 10.57 -9.94
C GLY A 48 -13.97 10.33 -8.77
N ILE A 49 -13.55 10.48 -7.50
CA ILE A 49 -14.52 10.72 -6.41
C ILE A 49 -14.17 12.02 -5.69
N HIS A 50 -14.90 13.07 -6.02
CA HIS A 50 -15.01 14.28 -5.21
C HIS A 50 -15.94 14.01 -4.03
N GLY A 51 -15.45 14.31 -2.82
CA GLY A 51 -16.30 14.51 -1.65
C GLY A 51 -16.53 13.28 -0.76
N ARG A 52 -16.21 13.48 0.52
CA ARG A 52 -16.41 12.63 1.71
C ARG A 52 -15.31 11.61 2.03
N ARG A 53 -14.88 11.69 3.30
CA ARG A 53 -13.95 10.82 4.04
C ARG A 53 -14.08 9.37 3.57
N SER A 54 -13.24 8.96 2.64
CA SER A 54 -13.25 7.61 2.08
C SER A 54 -12.04 6.88 2.65
N THR A 55 -12.26 6.05 3.66
CA THR A 55 -11.30 5.01 4.03
C THR A 55 -11.41 3.88 3.01
N SER A 56 -10.69 4.04 1.91
CA SER A 56 -10.51 2.96 0.95
C SER A 56 -9.31 2.13 1.42
N PHE A 57 -9.56 0.94 1.99
CA PHE A 57 -8.55 -0.13 1.86
C PHE A 57 -8.54 -0.47 0.39
N CYS A 58 -7.41 -0.22 -0.28
CA CYS A 58 -7.35 -0.44 -1.71
C CYS A 58 -6.47 -1.63 -2.05
N ASN A 59 -6.95 -2.35 -3.07
CA ASN A 59 -6.50 -3.65 -3.55
C ASN A 59 -5.16 -3.61 -4.30
N ASN A 60 -4.33 -2.59 -4.08
CA ASN A 60 -3.03 -2.47 -4.72
C ASN A 60 -1.91 -2.77 -3.71
N VAL A 61 -1.88 -4.02 -3.23
CA VAL A 61 -0.58 -4.58 -2.88
C VAL A 61 0.11 -4.90 -4.20
N SER A 62 0.89 -3.95 -4.70
CA SER A 62 1.71 -4.16 -5.89
C SER A 62 2.86 -5.09 -5.52
N PHE A 63 2.66 -6.39 -5.71
CA PHE A 63 3.76 -7.34 -5.67
C PHE A 63 4.53 -7.24 -6.98
N PHE A 64 5.72 -6.65 -6.92
CA PHE A 64 6.67 -6.71 -8.02
C PHE A 64 7.37 -8.07 -7.99
N PHE A 65 6.98 -8.95 -8.91
CA PHE A 65 7.66 -10.23 -9.12
C PHE A 65 8.66 -10.07 -10.27
N ASP A 66 9.95 -10.11 -9.96
CA ASP A 66 11.01 -10.11 -10.97
C ASP A 66 11.07 -11.47 -11.68
N TYR A 67 10.09 -11.81 -12.52
CA TYR A 67 10.24 -12.84 -13.55
C TYR A 67 9.39 -12.48 -14.76
N LEU A 68 10.06 -12.06 -15.84
CA LEU A 68 9.51 -11.95 -17.17
C LEU A 68 8.90 -13.30 -17.61
N ASN A 69 7.58 -13.36 -17.75
CA ASN A 69 6.88 -13.72 -19.00
C ASN A 69 5.37 -13.86 -18.76
N PHE A 70 4.60 -13.11 -19.57
CA PHE A 70 3.22 -13.37 -19.99
C PHE A 70 2.24 -14.00 -18.98
N ALA A 71 1.31 -13.21 -18.41
CA ALA A 71 -0.12 -13.56 -18.33
C ALA A 71 -0.98 -12.50 -17.58
N LEU A 72 -2.08 -12.14 -18.25
CA LEU A 72 -3.34 -11.59 -17.72
C LEU A 72 -3.34 -10.25 -16.97
N LEU A 73 -3.80 -9.24 -17.71
CA LEU A 73 -4.23 -7.92 -17.22
C LEU A 73 -5.55 -8.05 -16.42
N LYS A 74 -5.49 -8.59 -15.19
CA LYS A 74 -6.48 -8.25 -14.16
C LYS A 74 -5.93 -7.08 -13.35
N GLN A 75 -6.49 -5.89 -13.56
CA GLN A 75 -6.04 -4.67 -12.88
C GLN A 75 -6.21 -4.74 -11.35
N GLN A 76 -7.12 -5.58 -10.85
CA GLN A 76 -7.36 -5.79 -9.41
C GLN A 76 -7.80 -7.24 -9.16
N LEU A 77 -7.29 -7.87 -8.10
CA LEU A 77 -7.73 -9.19 -7.65
C LEU A 77 -8.79 -9.06 -6.54
N PRO A 78 -9.85 -9.88 -6.54
CA PRO A 78 -10.84 -9.87 -5.46
C PRO A 78 -10.21 -10.19 -4.10
N LEU A 79 -10.45 -9.37 -3.09
CA LEU A 79 -9.96 -9.62 -1.73
C LEU A 79 -11.10 -9.45 -0.73
N VAL A 80 -11.14 -10.35 0.26
CA VAL A 80 -11.95 -10.14 1.45
C VAL A 80 -11.12 -9.27 2.40
N PHE A 81 -11.67 -8.13 2.76
CA PHE A 81 -11.03 -7.21 3.69
C PHE A 81 -12.07 -6.62 4.66
N ASN A 82 -11.57 -6.15 5.79
CA ASN A 82 -12.31 -5.33 6.74
C ASN A 82 -11.51 -4.05 7.00
N ALA A 83 -12.20 -2.92 7.13
CA ALA A 83 -11.60 -1.65 7.50
C ALA A 83 -12.45 -0.97 8.55
N THR A 84 -11.85 -0.60 9.67
CA THR A 84 -12.53 0.05 10.79
C THR A 84 -11.79 1.31 11.19
N ILE A 85 -12.52 2.39 11.41
CA ILE A 85 -11.99 3.62 12.01
C ILE A 85 -12.40 3.63 13.48
N ALA A 86 -11.44 3.82 14.37
CA ALA A 86 -11.64 4.01 15.79
C ALA A 86 -10.93 5.30 16.22
N GLY A 87 -11.69 6.38 16.37
CA GLY A 87 -11.15 7.69 16.71
C GLY A 87 -10.29 8.28 15.58
N ASP A 88 -9.03 8.56 15.88
CA ASP A 88 -8.01 9.11 14.99
C ASP A 88 -7.19 8.04 14.25
N ARG A 89 -7.56 6.76 14.41
CA ARG A 89 -6.87 5.63 13.78
C ARG A 89 -7.81 4.82 12.92
N TRP A 90 -7.28 4.28 11.82
CA TRP A 90 -7.94 3.20 11.10
C TRP A 90 -7.10 1.92 11.16
N MET A 91 -7.81 0.80 11.14
CA MET A 91 -7.25 -0.54 11.08
C MET A 91 -7.84 -1.24 9.85
N GLY A 92 -6.98 -1.92 9.10
CA GLY A 92 -7.36 -2.77 7.98
C GLY A 92 -6.95 -4.19 8.23
N GLU A 93 -7.76 -5.14 7.79
CA GLU A 93 -7.39 -6.54 7.72
C GLU A 93 -7.75 -7.07 6.33
N ALA A 94 -6.87 -7.86 5.72
CA ALA A 94 -7.14 -8.55 4.48
C ALA A 94 -6.53 -9.96 4.50
N LEU A 95 -7.18 -10.88 3.80
CA LEU A 95 -6.63 -12.21 3.53
C LEU A 95 -6.26 -12.29 2.06
N LEU A 96 -4.96 -12.41 1.78
CA LEU A 96 -4.43 -12.59 0.43
C LEU A 96 -4.32 -14.09 0.14
N PRO A 97 -5.15 -14.67 -0.74
CA PRO A 97 -5.10 -16.10 -1.05
C PRO A 97 -3.72 -16.55 -1.52
N TRP A 98 -3.29 -17.74 -1.11
CA TRP A 98 -2.00 -18.30 -1.57
C TRP A 98 -1.93 -18.45 -3.10
N SER A 99 -3.08 -18.67 -3.75
CA SER A 99 -3.19 -18.75 -5.21
C SER A 99 -2.89 -17.44 -5.93
N TYR A 100 -2.78 -16.31 -5.22
CA TYR A 100 -2.42 -15.02 -5.81
C TYR A 100 -0.90 -14.82 -5.88
N PHE A 101 -0.13 -15.65 -5.16
CA PHE A 101 1.31 -15.59 -5.17
C PHE A 101 1.87 -16.58 -6.19
N PRO A 102 2.77 -16.14 -7.09
CA PRO A 102 3.64 -17.05 -7.82
C PRO A 102 4.45 -17.95 -6.85
N PRO A 103 5.03 -19.05 -7.34
CA PRO A 103 6.00 -19.81 -6.56
C PRO A 103 7.21 -18.94 -6.17
N ASN A 104 7.73 -19.15 -4.95
CA ASN A 104 8.98 -18.55 -4.46
C ASN A 104 8.99 -17.01 -4.36
N VAL A 105 7.85 -16.40 -4.09
CA VAL A 105 7.78 -14.97 -3.75
C VAL A 105 8.59 -14.67 -2.49
N ASN A 106 9.53 -13.75 -2.61
CA ASN A 106 10.35 -13.28 -1.49
C ASN A 106 10.53 -11.74 -1.46
N LYS A 107 9.90 -11.02 -2.38
CA LYS A 107 9.88 -9.55 -2.43
C LYS A 107 8.46 -9.03 -2.33
N MET A 108 8.30 -7.90 -1.68
CA MET A 108 7.06 -7.14 -1.63
C MET A 108 7.37 -5.66 -1.50
N ASN A 109 6.39 -4.82 -1.77
CA ASN A 109 6.40 -3.42 -1.39
C ASN A 109 4.98 -3.02 -0.97
N SER A 110 4.85 -1.92 -0.24
CA SER A 110 3.57 -1.36 0.15
C SER A 110 3.63 0.15 0.04
N TYR A 111 2.50 0.76 -0.29
CA TYR A 111 2.41 2.18 -0.56
C TYR A 111 1.21 2.80 0.17
N ALA A 112 1.34 4.07 0.52
CA ALA A 112 0.28 4.85 1.12
C ALA A 112 0.21 6.26 0.53
N ILE A 113 -0.94 6.89 0.71
CA ILE A 113 -1.22 8.26 0.32
C ILE A 113 -1.66 9.00 1.58
N HIS A 114 -0.94 10.06 1.93
CA HIS A 114 -1.31 10.97 3.00
C HIS A 114 -1.72 12.34 2.42
N GLY A 115 -2.74 12.97 3.00
CA GLY A 115 -3.24 14.25 2.51
C GLY A 115 -4.05 14.17 1.20
N SER A 116 -4.34 15.34 0.63
CA SER A 116 -5.18 15.46 -0.58
C SER A 116 -4.83 16.68 -1.42
N GLY A 117 -5.18 16.67 -2.72
CA GLY A 117 -4.86 17.77 -3.62
C GLY A 117 -3.35 18.01 -3.72
N GLU A 118 -2.93 19.27 -3.59
CA GLU A 118 -1.51 19.68 -3.58
C GLU A 118 -0.75 19.23 -2.32
N GLU A 119 -1.45 18.92 -1.23
CA GLU A 119 -0.85 18.40 0.01
C GLU A 119 -0.71 16.86 -0.02
N ARG A 120 -1.04 16.22 -1.15
CA ARG A 120 -0.93 14.78 -1.28
C ARG A 120 0.53 14.34 -1.30
N THR A 121 0.88 13.49 -0.35
CA THR A 121 2.18 12.83 -0.25
C THR A 121 2.01 11.34 -0.57
N TYR A 122 3.01 10.77 -1.25
CA TYR A 122 3.06 9.34 -1.57
C TYR A 122 4.17 8.70 -0.76
N GLU A 123 3.87 7.58 -0.13
CA GLU A 123 4.75 6.88 0.79
C GLU A 123 4.99 5.45 0.34
N ALA A 124 6.15 4.90 0.71
CA ALA A 124 6.56 3.58 0.32
C ALA A 124 7.32 2.87 1.44
N LEU A 125 7.05 1.57 1.61
CA LEU A 125 7.83 0.72 2.51
C LEU A 125 9.28 0.60 2.03
N TYR A 126 9.46 0.41 0.72
CA TYR A 126 10.76 0.47 0.06
C TYR A 126 10.72 1.58 -0.99
N PRO A 127 11.15 2.81 -0.63
CA PRO A 127 11.16 3.96 -1.54
C PRO A 127 12.31 3.87 -2.56
N ILE A 128 12.29 4.77 -3.55
CA ILE A 128 13.40 4.90 -4.51
C ILE A 128 14.61 5.45 -3.76
N PRO A 129 15.78 4.80 -3.81
CA PRO A 129 17.00 5.32 -3.18
C PRO A 129 17.31 6.73 -3.66
N LYS A 130 17.72 7.65 -2.76
CA LYS A 130 17.92 9.07 -3.11
C LYS A 130 18.86 9.29 -4.29
N GLN A 131 19.85 8.41 -4.45
CA GLN A 131 20.84 8.46 -5.51
C GLN A 131 20.28 8.08 -6.89
N GLU A 132 19.13 7.40 -6.92
CA GLU A 132 18.44 6.96 -8.14
C GLU A 132 17.32 7.93 -8.56
N ILE A 133 17.07 8.97 -7.77
CA ILE A 133 16.06 9.99 -8.07
C ILE A 133 16.60 10.95 -9.12
N VAL A 134 15.87 11.08 -10.22
CA VAL A 134 16.19 12.03 -11.29
C VAL A 134 15.56 13.39 -10.99
N GLU A 135 16.26 14.47 -11.35
CA GLU A 135 15.73 15.83 -11.20
C GLU A 135 14.38 15.97 -11.91
N GLY A 136 13.37 16.47 -11.18
CA GLY A 136 12.01 16.64 -11.68
C GLY A 136 11.16 15.36 -11.71
N GLN A 137 11.67 14.22 -11.24
CA GLN A 137 10.89 12.99 -11.11
C GLN A 137 9.71 13.20 -10.14
N LYS A 138 8.56 12.60 -10.48
CA LYS A 138 7.32 12.65 -9.72
C LYS A 138 6.79 11.23 -9.48
N PRO A 139 5.92 11.02 -8.47
CA PRO A 139 5.19 9.77 -8.30
C PRO A 139 4.38 9.41 -9.56
N ASN A 140 4.28 8.12 -9.86
CA ASN A 140 3.37 7.64 -10.90
C ASN A 140 1.91 7.85 -10.43
N LEU A 141 1.11 8.54 -11.26
CA LEU A 141 -0.31 8.85 -11.01
C LEU A 141 -1.23 7.71 -11.42
#